data_AF-A0A537LKP1-F1
#
_entry.id   AF-A0A537LKP1-F1
#
_cell.length_a   1.000
_cell.length_b   1.000
_cell.length_c   1.000
_cell.angle_alpha   90.00
_cell.angle_beta   90.00
_cell.angle_gamma   90.00
#
_symmetry.space_group_name_H-M   'P 1'
#
loop_
_entity.id
_entity.type
_entity.pdbx_description
1 polymer ?
#
loop_
_entity_poly.entity_id
_entity_poly.type
_entity_poly.pdbx_seq_one_letter_code
_entity_poly.pdbx_strand_id
1 'polypeptide(L)'
;MATLQAARAKALGLPVASAKSWGLNRAIYYAAAKRGFKGGKGPAKPKKYTASFGEFYLGDDKAFQIKAGRVTLFTIGGEIQRPEDFRRQIEQRFAGTFKDAWAEALRIVMAVPKPVLEAQQQFYMQLYRPRRDVLAAKWTERAAKRQE
;
A
#
# COMPACT_ATOMS: atom_id res chain seq x y z
N MET A 1 0.66 -3.77 6.90
CA MET A 1 -0.29 -3.57 5.78
C MET A 1 0.37 -2.94 4.56
N ALA A 2 0.89 -1.72 4.67
CA ALA A 2 1.33 -0.92 3.51
C ALA A 2 2.37 -1.62 2.62
N THR A 3 3.43 -2.20 3.20
CA THR A 3 4.51 -2.85 2.45
C THR A 3 4.03 -4.03 1.60
N LEU A 4 3.22 -4.93 2.18
CA LEU A 4 2.67 -6.09 1.44
C LEU A 4 1.69 -5.67 0.34
N GLN A 5 0.85 -4.67 0.59
CA GLN A 5 -0.06 -4.13 -0.44
C GLN A 5 0.70 -3.42 -1.57
N ALA A 6 1.79 -2.71 -1.25
CA ALA A 6 2.66 -2.14 -2.27
C ALA A 6 3.39 -3.23 -3.07
N ALA A 7 3.88 -4.29 -2.41
CA ALA A 7 4.49 -5.43 -3.11
C ALA A 7 3.49 -6.13 -4.04
N ARG A 8 2.23 -6.33 -3.60
CA ARG A 8 1.12 -6.82 -4.43
C ARG A 8 0.91 -5.97 -5.67
N ALA A 9 0.78 -4.65 -5.50
CA ALA A 9 0.61 -3.73 -6.63
C ALA A 9 1.78 -3.79 -7.61
N LYS A 10 3.01 -3.89 -7.11
CA LYS A 10 4.20 -4.04 -7.95
C LYS A 10 4.19 -5.36 -8.73
N ALA A 11 3.84 -6.47 -8.08
CA ALA A 11 3.72 -7.78 -8.73
C ALA A 11 2.63 -7.81 -9.81
N LEU A 12 1.58 -7.01 -9.65
CA LEU A 12 0.48 -6.85 -10.62
C LEU A 12 0.75 -5.78 -11.69
N GLY A 13 1.98 -5.27 -11.78
CA GLY A 13 2.44 -4.45 -12.91
C GLY A 13 2.54 -2.94 -12.65
N LEU A 14 2.21 -2.44 -11.45
CA LEU A 14 2.39 -1.01 -11.17
C LEU A 14 3.88 -0.63 -11.10
N PRO A 15 4.28 0.56 -11.59
CA PRO A 15 5.57 1.14 -11.27
C PRO A 15 5.77 1.26 -9.76
N VAL A 16 7.02 1.18 -9.27
CA VAL A 16 7.31 1.17 -7.82
C VAL A 16 6.74 2.40 -7.10
N ALA A 17 6.80 3.57 -7.71
CA ALA A 17 6.22 4.80 -7.16
C ALA A 17 4.69 4.66 -6.95
N SER A 18 3.97 4.23 -7.99
CA SER A 18 2.53 3.98 -7.92
C SER A 18 2.16 2.85 -6.96
N ALA A 19 2.99 1.82 -6.88
CA ALA A 19 2.81 0.71 -5.95
C ALA A 19 2.95 1.16 -4.48
N LYS A 20 3.91 2.02 -4.15
CA LYS A 20 4.04 2.63 -2.82
C LYS A 20 2.82 3.50 -2.48
N SER A 21 2.40 4.32 -3.44
CA SER A 21 1.17 5.12 -3.32
C SER A 21 -0.06 4.24 -3.02
N TRP A 22 -0.22 3.13 -3.74
CA TRP A 22 -1.28 2.15 -3.53
C TRP A 22 -1.22 1.52 -2.14
N GLY A 23 -0.04 1.05 -1.72
CA GLY A 23 0.14 0.41 -0.43
C GLY A 23 -0.20 1.32 0.75
N LEU A 24 0.20 2.60 0.69
CA LEU A 24 -0.16 3.61 1.69
C LEU A 24 -1.68 3.86 1.69
N ASN A 25 -2.27 4.05 0.51
CA ASN A 25 -3.71 4.26 0.35
C ASN A 25 -4.53 3.13 1.00
N ARG A 26 -4.21 1.87 0.68
CA ARG A 26 -4.91 0.71 1.26
C ARG A 26 -4.72 0.62 2.77
N ALA A 27 -3.51 0.90 3.28
CA ALA A 27 -3.27 0.88 4.73
C ALA A 27 -4.16 1.90 5.47
N ILE A 28 -4.31 3.12 4.94
CA ILE A 28 -5.20 4.15 5.48
C ILE A 28 -6.66 3.72 5.37
N TYR A 29 -7.07 3.21 4.19
CA TYR A 29 -8.44 2.75 3.95
C TYR A 29 -8.88 1.69 4.95
N TYR A 30 -8.10 0.62 5.14
CA TYR A 30 -8.46 -0.45 6.08
C TYR A 30 -8.36 -0.02 7.53
N ALA A 31 -7.44 0.88 7.88
CA ALA A 31 -7.39 1.47 9.21
C ALA A 31 -8.66 2.28 9.52
N ALA A 32 -9.17 3.03 8.54
CA ALA A 32 -10.44 3.76 8.66
C ALA A 32 -11.64 2.79 8.71
N ALA A 33 -11.68 1.79 7.82
CA ALA A 33 -12.75 0.79 7.78
C ALA A 33 -12.90 0.05 9.12
N LYS A 34 -11.78 -0.30 9.78
CA LYS A 34 -11.79 -0.95 11.11
C LYS A 34 -12.40 -0.06 12.20
N ARG A 35 -12.24 1.27 12.09
CA ARG A 35 -12.77 2.23 13.07
C ARG A 35 -14.21 2.67 12.77
N GLY A 36 -14.79 2.20 11.66
CA GLY A 36 -16.00 2.76 11.06
C GLY A 36 -15.68 4.05 10.30
N PHE A 37 -16.16 4.15 9.06
CA PHE A 37 -16.04 5.41 8.32
C PHE A 37 -16.87 6.48 9.02
N LYS A 38 -16.21 7.47 9.63
CA LYS A 38 -16.90 8.62 10.24
C LYS A 38 -17.52 9.48 9.15
N GLY A 39 -18.79 9.22 8.80
CA GLY A 39 -19.73 10.14 8.14
C GLY A 39 -19.21 11.05 7.02
N GLY A 40 -18.17 10.62 6.30
CA GLY A 40 -17.48 11.47 5.35
C GLY A 40 -18.27 11.59 4.06
N LYS A 41 -18.33 12.81 3.50
CA LYS A 41 -18.70 13.00 2.10
C LYS A 41 -17.85 12.05 1.25
N GLY A 42 -18.44 11.48 0.20
CA GLY A 42 -17.83 10.50 -0.69
C GLY A 42 -16.49 10.94 -1.30
N PRO A 43 -15.94 10.19 -2.26
CA PRO A 43 -14.60 10.45 -2.79
C PRO A 43 -14.35 11.92 -3.14
N ALA A 44 -13.44 12.56 -2.42
CA ALA A 44 -13.10 13.96 -2.61
C ALA A 44 -11.97 14.08 -3.65
N LYS A 45 -12.21 14.87 -4.69
CA LYS A 45 -11.16 15.26 -5.64
C LYS A 45 -10.13 16.14 -4.92
N PRO A 46 -8.82 15.88 -5.04
CA PRO A 46 -7.79 16.73 -4.46
C PRO A 46 -7.91 18.17 -5.00
N LYS A 47 -7.94 19.17 -4.11
CA LYS A 47 -8.17 20.58 -4.47
C LYS A 47 -7.04 21.22 -5.30
N LYS A 48 -5.82 20.67 -5.26
CA LYS A 48 -4.59 21.32 -5.76
C LYS A 48 -4.00 20.71 -7.05
N TYR A 49 -4.72 19.83 -7.75
CA TYR A 49 -4.16 19.15 -8.94
C TYR A 49 -5.06 19.26 -10.18
N THR A 50 -4.49 19.75 -11.28
CA THR A 50 -4.98 19.64 -12.67
C THR A 50 -4.79 18.22 -13.24
N ALA A 51 -4.92 17.20 -12.39
CA ALA A 51 -4.79 15.80 -12.79
C ALA A 51 -6.16 15.20 -13.09
N SER A 52 -6.21 14.24 -14.02
CA SER A 52 -7.43 13.46 -14.25
C SER A 52 -7.71 12.61 -13.01
N PHE A 53 -8.84 12.84 -12.36
CA PHE A 53 -9.33 12.03 -11.24
C PHE A 53 -10.18 10.90 -11.78
N GLY A 54 -10.01 9.68 -11.28
CA GLY A 54 -10.80 8.55 -11.72
C GLY A 54 -10.69 7.35 -10.78
N GLU A 55 -11.42 6.30 -11.13
CA GLU A 55 -11.34 5.02 -10.44
C GLU A 55 -10.21 4.16 -11.02
N PHE A 56 -9.64 3.31 -10.18
CA PHE A 56 -8.65 2.32 -10.56
C PHE A 56 -8.94 1.03 -9.81
N TYR A 57 -8.74 -0.09 -10.51
CA TYR A 57 -8.96 -1.43 -10.01
C TYR A 57 -7.63 -2.19 -10.05
N LEU A 58 -7.22 -2.71 -8.90
CA LEU A 58 -6.12 -3.66 -8.80
C LEU A 58 -6.71 -5.06 -8.59
N GLY A 59 -7.03 -5.72 -9.69
CA GLY A 59 -7.94 -6.87 -9.65
C GLY A 59 -9.34 -6.40 -9.26
N ASP A 60 -9.89 -6.90 -8.16
CA ASP A 60 -11.21 -6.50 -7.63
C ASP A 60 -11.14 -5.37 -6.58
N ASP A 61 -9.95 -4.91 -6.19
CA ASP A 61 -9.75 -3.87 -5.16
C ASP A 61 -9.83 -2.48 -5.81
N LYS A 62 -10.78 -1.63 -5.36
CA LYS A 62 -11.02 -0.31 -5.93
C LYS A 62 -10.36 0.82 -5.14
N ALA A 63 -9.66 1.72 -5.83
CA ALA A 63 -9.20 2.99 -5.26
C ALA A 63 -9.43 4.16 -6.22
N PHE A 64 -9.41 5.38 -5.67
CA PHE A 64 -9.38 6.59 -6.48
C PHE A 64 -7.94 6.95 -6.82
N GLN A 65 -7.72 7.38 -8.05
CA GLN A 65 -6.43 7.76 -8.58
C GLN A 65 -6.45 9.18 -9.14
N ILE A 66 -5.26 9.77 -9.19
CA ILE A 66 -4.94 10.89 -10.05
C ILE A 66 -3.83 10.48 -11.01
N LYS A 67 -3.93 10.90 -12.27
CA LYS A 67 -2.83 10.75 -13.24
C LYS A 67 -2.10 12.07 -13.41
N ALA A 68 -0.81 12.08 -13.08
CA ALA A 68 0.10 13.19 -13.34
C ALA A 68 1.13 12.72 -14.37
N GLY A 69 0.89 13.02 -15.65
CA GLY A 69 1.70 12.49 -16.75
C GLY A 69 1.70 10.96 -16.79
N ARG A 70 2.89 10.34 -16.72
CA ARG A 70 3.06 8.87 -16.72
C ARG A 70 2.91 8.22 -15.34
N VAL A 71 2.73 9.00 -14.28
CA VAL A 71 2.66 8.49 -12.91
C VAL A 71 1.22 8.51 -12.43
N THR A 72 0.75 7.33 -12.02
CA THR A 72 -0.52 7.18 -11.30
C THR A 72 -0.24 7.24 -9.80
N LEU A 73 -0.96 8.11 -9.09
CA LEU A 73 -0.98 8.16 -7.63
C LEU A 73 -2.39 7.95 -7.12
N PHE A 74 -2.51 7.40 -5.92
CA PHE A 74 -3.78 7.05 -5.29
C PHE A 74 -4.16 8.06 -4.22
N THR A 75 -5.47 8.25 -4.05
CA THR A 75 -6.02 9.27 -3.16
C THR A 75 -7.06 8.68 -2.23
N ILE A 76 -7.13 9.20 -1.00
CA ILE A 76 -8.17 8.86 -0.04
C ILE A 76 -8.46 10.08 0.83
N GLY A 77 -9.73 10.40 1.06
CA GLY A 77 -10.12 11.57 1.85
C GLY A 77 -9.68 12.92 1.26
N GLY A 78 -9.47 13.00 -0.06
CA GLY A 78 -8.95 14.21 -0.73
C GLY A 78 -7.43 14.37 -0.68
N GLU A 79 -6.73 13.49 0.04
CA GLU A 79 -5.28 13.50 0.19
C GLU A 79 -4.61 12.54 -0.80
N ILE A 80 -3.56 13.03 -1.47
CA ILE A 80 -2.74 12.25 -2.40
C ILE A 80 -1.70 11.49 -1.59
N GLN A 81 -1.61 10.18 -1.81
CA GLN A 81 -0.65 9.32 -1.14
C GLN A 81 0.63 9.26 -1.95
N ARG A 82 1.61 10.12 -1.67
CA ARG A 82 2.83 10.19 -2.49
C ARG A 82 3.84 9.11 -2.09
N PRO A 83 4.76 8.71 -2.98
CA PRO A 83 5.87 7.82 -2.62
C PRO A 83 6.72 8.36 -1.47
N GLU A 84 6.86 9.68 -1.36
CA GLU A 84 7.57 10.35 -0.28
C GLU A 84 6.84 10.19 1.06
N ASP A 85 5.50 10.21 1.06
CA ASP A 85 4.70 9.92 2.25
C ASP A 85 4.86 8.47 2.69
N PHE A 86 4.95 7.54 1.73
CA PHE A 86 5.27 6.14 2.03
C PHE A 86 6.65 6.02 2.68
N ARG A 87 7.66 6.72 2.15
CA ARG A 87 9.00 6.76 2.75
C ARG A 87 8.96 7.26 4.19
N ARG A 88 8.31 8.41 4.42
CA ARG A 88 8.20 9.02 5.76
C ARG A 88 7.42 8.15 6.74
N GLN A 89 6.29 7.59 6.33
CA GLN A 89 5.38 6.89 7.25
C GLN A 89 5.73 5.41 7.44
N ILE A 90 6.32 4.77 6.42
CA ILE A 90 6.57 3.33 6.39
C ILE A 90 8.05 3.04 6.42
N GLU A 91 8.83 3.49 5.42
CA GLU A 91 10.24 3.06 5.26
C GLU A 91 11.12 3.48 6.44
N GLN A 92 10.92 4.68 6.97
CA GLN A 92 11.67 5.19 8.14
C GLN A 92 11.53 4.28 9.37
N ARG A 93 10.40 3.57 9.53
CA ARG A 93 10.18 2.64 10.66
C ARG A 93 11.09 1.41 10.62
N PHE A 94 11.71 1.13 9.48
CA PHE A 94 12.62 -0.01 9.33
C PHE A 94 14.08 0.36 9.65
N ALA A 95 14.37 1.56 10.17
CA ALA A 95 15.71 1.98 10.58
C ALA A 95 16.81 1.65 9.52
N GLY A 96 16.53 1.97 8.25
CA GLY A 96 17.45 1.72 7.13
C GLY A 96 17.40 0.30 6.53
N THR A 97 16.70 -0.66 7.14
CA THR A 97 16.57 -2.04 6.61
C THR A 97 15.35 -2.24 5.71
N PHE A 98 14.73 -1.16 5.23
CA PHE A 98 13.53 -1.26 4.41
C PHE A 98 13.79 -2.02 3.10
N LYS A 99 14.99 -1.90 2.51
CA LYS A 99 15.36 -2.62 1.28
C LYS A 99 15.18 -4.13 1.44
N ASP A 100 15.61 -4.67 2.57
CA ASP A 100 15.50 -6.10 2.89
C ASP A 100 14.03 -6.51 3.11
N ALA A 101 13.28 -5.67 3.83
CA ALA A 101 11.85 -5.89 4.07
C ALA A 101 11.03 -5.85 2.78
N TRP A 102 11.39 -4.95 1.86
CA TRP A 102 10.78 -4.84 0.55
C TRP A 102 11.08 -6.08 -0.32
N ALA A 103 12.34 -6.54 -0.33
CA ALA A 103 12.72 -7.75 -1.06
C ALA A 103 11.98 -8.99 -0.52
N GLU A 104 11.89 -9.14 0.80
CA GLU A 104 11.12 -10.23 1.40
C GLU A 104 9.62 -10.14 1.05
N ALA A 105 9.03 -8.95 1.13
CA ALA A 105 7.63 -8.74 0.77
C ALA A 105 7.36 -9.11 -0.71
N LEU A 106 8.23 -8.70 -1.62
CA LEU A 106 8.12 -9.07 -3.04
C LEU A 106 8.25 -10.58 -3.24
N ARG A 107 9.24 -11.23 -2.62
CA ARG A 107 9.42 -12.68 -2.72
C ARG A 107 8.18 -13.44 -2.24
N ILE A 108 7.59 -13.03 -1.12
CA ILE A 108 6.37 -13.64 -0.58
C ILE A 108 5.20 -13.47 -1.55
N VAL A 109 5.02 -12.27 -2.11
CA VAL A 109 3.93 -11.97 -3.05
C VAL A 109 4.10 -12.70 -4.37
N MET A 110 5.30 -12.72 -4.94
CA MET A 110 5.56 -13.35 -6.24
C MET A 110 5.46 -14.87 -6.20
N ALA A 111 5.58 -15.50 -5.03
CA ALA A 111 5.37 -16.93 -4.86
C ALA A 111 3.87 -17.33 -4.90
N VAL A 112 2.96 -16.36 -4.92
CA VAL A 112 1.51 -16.60 -4.91
C VAL A 112 0.93 -16.42 -6.31
N PRO A 113 -0.02 -17.29 -6.75
CA PRO A 113 -0.62 -17.19 -8.07
C PRO A 113 -1.29 -15.84 -8.31
N LYS A 114 -1.17 -15.33 -9.54
CA LYS A 114 -1.76 -14.06 -9.96
C LYS A 114 -3.26 -13.93 -9.62
N PRO A 115 -4.14 -14.93 -9.81
CA PRO A 115 -5.55 -14.83 -9.44
C PRO A 115 -5.79 -14.57 -7.94
N VAL A 116 -4.93 -15.12 -7.06
CA VAL A 116 -5.00 -14.87 -5.62
C VAL A 116 -4.56 -13.44 -5.30
N LEU A 117 -3.61 -12.90 -6.05
CA LEU A 117 -3.20 -11.50 -5.93
C LEU A 117 -4.26 -10.54 -6.49
N GLU A 118 -5.00 -10.91 -7.53
CA GLU A 118 -6.06 -10.07 -8.09
C GLU A 118 -7.30 -10.04 -7.17
N ALA A 119 -7.62 -11.14 -6.49
CA ALA A 119 -8.73 -11.20 -5.55
C ALA A 119 -8.37 -10.66 -4.15
N GLN A 120 -8.92 -9.51 -3.77
CA GLN A 120 -8.67 -8.79 -2.53
C GLN A 120 -8.89 -9.67 -1.30
N GLN A 121 -9.99 -10.43 -1.28
CA GLN A 121 -10.31 -11.32 -0.16
C GLN A 121 -9.33 -12.48 -0.06
N GLN A 122 -8.92 -13.07 -1.19
CA GLN A 122 -7.96 -14.17 -1.21
C GLN A 122 -6.57 -13.68 -0.79
N PHE A 123 -6.12 -12.53 -1.31
CA PHE A 123 -4.91 -11.88 -0.85
C PHE A 123 -4.94 -11.61 0.67
N TYR A 124 -6.06 -11.10 1.19
CA TYR A 124 -6.21 -10.83 2.61
C TYR A 124 -6.11 -12.11 3.45
N MET A 125 -6.87 -13.15 3.08
CA MET A 125 -6.97 -14.39 3.85
C MET A 125 -5.71 -15.25 3.77
N GLN A 126 -5.14 -15.40 2.57
CA GLN A 126 -4.04 -16.35 2.32
C GLN A 126 -2.66 -15.74 2.52
N LEU A 127 -2.51 -14.43 2.29
CA LEU A 127 -1.20 -13.76 2.34
C LEU A 127 -1.09 -12.81 3.51
N TYR A 128 -1.96 -11.80 3.57
CA TYR A 128 -1.82 -10.72 4.53
C TYR A 128 -2.07 -11.18 5.96
N ARG A 129 -3.26 -11.71 6.26
CA ARG A 129 -3.69 -12.11 7.61
C ARG A 129 -2.71 -13.07 8.30
N PRO A 130 -2.24 -14.17 7.68
CA PRO A 130 -1.34 -15.11 8.36
C PRO A 130 0.08 -14.58 8.56
N ARG A 131 0.51 -13.56 7.80
CA ARG A 131 1.90 -13.07 7.83
C ARG A 131 2.07 -11.71 8.48
N ARG A 132 1.01 -10.92 8.64
CA ARG A 132 1.11 -9.52 9.09
C ARG A 132 1.81 -9.39 10.45
N ASP A 133 1.47 -10.25 11.40
CA ASP A 133 1.93 -10.13 12.79
C ASP A 133 3.37 -10.68 12.91
N VAL A 134 3.66 -11.80 12.24
CA VAL A 134 5.00 -12.39 12.15
C VAL A 134 5.99 -11.43 11.48
N LEU A 135 5.61 -10.84 10.34
CA LEU A 135 6.47 -9.88 9.63
C LEU A 135 6.63 -8.59 10.43
N ALA A 136 5.57 -8.10 11.08
CA ALA A 136 5.67 -6.90 11.91
C ALA A 136 6.65 -7.11 13.06
N ALA A 137 6.54 -8.23 13.79
CA ALA A 137 7.45 -8.57 14.89
C ALA A 137 8.90 -8.66 14.41
N LYS A 138 9.16 -9.47 13.37
CA LYS A 138 10.49 -9.67 12.79
C LYS A 138 11.18 -8.35 12.41
N TRP A 139 10.46 -7.48 11.69
CA TRP A 139 11.05 -6.24 11.19
C TRP A 139 11.14 -5.15 12.26
N THR A 140 10.32 -5.22 13.31
CA THR A 140 10.45 -4.36 14.50
C THR A 140 11.70 -4.72 15.29
N GLU A 141 11.90 -6.02 15.56
CA GLU A 141 13.11 -6.50 16.25
C GLU A 141 14.38 -6.13 15.49
N ARG A 142 14.38 -6.31 14.16
CA ARG A 142 15.52 -5.95 13.31
C ARG A 142 15.79 -4.44 13.27
N ALA A 143 14.76 -3.62 13.35
CA ALA A 143 14.92 -2.16 13.41
C ALA A 143 15.51 -1.71 14.76
N ALA A 144 15.09 -2.33 15.87
CA ALA A 144 15.63 -2.04 17.20
C ALA A 144 17.15 -2.32 17.27
N LYS A 145 17.59 -3.49 16.78
CA LYS A 145 19.02 -3.89 16.75
C LYS A 145 19.94 -2.99 15.90
N ARG A 146 19.38 -2.10 15.08
CA ARG A 146 20.13 -1.14 14.25
C ARG A 146 20.29 0.23 14.92
N GLN A 147 19.51 0.48 15.96
CA GLN A 147 19.49 1.74 16.69
C GLN A 147 20.27 1.63 18.01
N GLU A 148 20.57 0.40 18.45
CA GLU A 148 21.61 0.07 19.44
C GLU A 148 23.01 0.23 18.84
#